data_AF-A0A9D1ZCK8-F1
#
_entry.id   AF-A0A9D1ZCK8-F1
#
_cell.length_a   1.000
_cell.length_b   1.000
_cell.length_c   1.000
_cell.angle_alpha   90.00
_cell.angle_beta   90.00
_cell.angle_gamma   90.00
#
_symmetry.space_group_name_H-M   'P 1'
#
loop_
_entity.id
_entity.type
_entity.pdbx_description
1 polymer ?
#
loop_
_entity_poly.entity_id
_entity_poly.type
_entity_poly.pdbx_seq_one_letter_code
_entity_poly.pdbx_strand_id
1 'polypeptide(L)'
;MWRRSEVEQLTGLGRHTIQDLCNQNTSRDGLGFWRPAVMKPGYSRFDEGDLLAFYLVRQLTKVGFTPAEVGPVVLEMAEKDDTFVCALRKRAHILVNQRSEIDAQVTALERFEEAASSSVPEERLYAVMTGELAASAERAVNAAALELRAPDSAREWAHSRLVGAARDLVAVIRGEVVGVSLDEAEAYLAAGCAAEGAPCEQDLLARAVARFLSEAENGVPVELAFGRGSFVRLRQAALAYAPAPEQ
;
A
#
# COMPACT_ATOMS: atom_id res chain seq x y z
N MET A 1 16.74 -12.61 -42.64
CA MET A 1 17.68 -13.04 -41.57
C MET A 1 18.58 -11.87 -41.20
N TRP A 2 18.68 -11.55 -39.92
CA TRP A 2 19.38 -10.40 -39.35
C TRP A 2 20.62 -10.80 -38.56
N ARG A 3 21.60 -9.90 -38.47
CA ARG A 3 22.75 -9.97 -37.59
C ARG A 3 22.36 -9.48 -36.19
N ARG A 4 23.14 -9.85 -35.18
CA ARG A 4 22.92 -9.39 -33.80
C ARG A 4 22.88 -7.87 -33.66
N SER A 5 23.79 -7.15 -34.32
CA SER A 5 23.82 -5.68 -34.28
C SER A 5 22.55 -5.04 -34.83
N GLU A 6 21.94 -5.64 -35.86
CA GLU A 6 20.68 -5.17 -36.43
C GLU A 6 19.51 -5.45 -35.46
N VAL A 7 19.53 -6.61 -34.80
CA VAL A 7 18.55 -6.96 -33.76
C VAL A 7 18.65 -6.03 -32.57
N GLU A 8 19.86 -5.71 -32.09
CA GLU A 8 20.09 -4.74 -31.01
C GLU A 8 19.48 -3.37 -31.39
N GLN A 9 19.70 -2.91 -32.62
CA GLN A 9 19.15 -1.64 -33.10
C GLN A 9 17.62 -1.66 -33.21
N LEU A 10 17.02 -2.75 -33.70
CA LEU A 10 15.58 -2.86 -33.93
C LEU A 10 14.79 -3.08 -32.63
N THR A 11 15.34 -3.84 -31.68
CA THR A 11 14.64 -4.23 -30.45
C THR A 11 15.02 -3.35 -29.26
N GLY A 12 16.17 -2.64 -29.34
CA GLY A 12 16.74 -1.90 -28.22
C GLY A 12 17.24 -2.80 -27.09
N LEU A 13 17.32 -4.12 -27.29
CA LEU A 13 17.93 -5.03 -26.34
C LEU A 13 19.45 -4.98 -26.49
N GLY A 14 20.17 -4.89 -25.36
CA GLY A 14 21.62 -4.92 -25.36
C GLY A 14 22.16 -6.30 -25.73
N ARG A 15 23.40 -6.32 -26.25
CA ARG A 15 24.13 -7.55 -26.60
C ARG A 15 24.04 -8.63 -25.52
N HIS A 16 24.29 -8.26 -24.26
CA HIS A 16 24.31 -9.18 -23.13
C HIS A 16 22.93 -9.79 -22.88
N THR A 17 21.87 -8.98 -22.92
CA THR A 17 20.49 -9.47 -22.80
C THR A 17 20.12 -10.46 -23.91
N ILE A 18 20.47 -10.16 -25.17
CA ILE A 18 20.23 -11.09 -26.28
C ILE A 18 21.04 -12.39 -26.09
N GLN A 19 22.28 -12.29 -25.59
CA GLN A 19 23.10 -13.45 -25.28
C GLN A 19 22.50 -14.29 -24.16
N ASP A 20 22.05 -13.68 -23.07
CA ASP A 20 21.48 -14.37 -21.90
C ASP A 20 20.15 -15.04 -22.23
N LEU A 21 19.33 -14.41 -23.07
CA LEU A 21 18.11 -15.02 -23.62
C LEU A 21 18.41 -16.24 -24.51
N CYS A 22 19.55 -16.24 -25.21
CA CYS A 22 19.95 -17.32 -26.12
C CYS A 22 20.84 -18.40 -25.49
N ASN A 23 21.40 -18.15 -24.30
CA ASN A 23 22.38 -19.03 -23.67
C ASN A 23 21.69 -20.16 -22.89
N GLN A 24 21.81 -21.40 -23.39
CA GLN A 24 21.19 -22.58 -22.78
C GLN A 24 21.99 -23.20 -21.62
N ASN A 25 23.17 -22.64 -21.28
CA ASN A 25 23.92 -23.09 -20.11
C ASN A 25 23.25 -22.61 -18.82
N THR A 26 22.47 -23.50 -18.20
CA THR A 26 21.70 -23.30 -16.97
C THR A 26 22.53 -23.10 -15.69
N SER A 27 23.87 -23.07 -15.77
CA SER A 27 24.75 -22.97 -14.60
C SER A 27 25.17 -21.54 -14.22
N ARG A 28 24.87 -20.53 -15.04
CA ARG A 28 25.10 -19.09 -14.76
C ARG A 28 24.07 -18.26 -15.50
N ASP A 29 23.03 -17.81 -14.81
CA ASP A 29 22.08 -16.71 -15.14
C ASP A 29 21.52 -16.60 -16.57
N GLY A 30 21.76 -17.58 -17.44
CA GLY A 30 21.21 -17.67 -18.78
C GLY A 30 19.76 -18.11 -18.70
N LEU A 31 18.86 -17.29 -19.24
CA LEU A 31 17.43 -17.60 -19.26
C LEU A 31 17.12 -18.76 -20.21
N GLY A 32 18.00 -19.04 -21.17
CA GLY A 32 17.88 -20.19 -22.10
C GLY A 32 16.58 -20.20 -22.92
N PHE A 33 15.87 -19.08 -22.94
CA PHE A 33 14.50 -18.93 -23.36
C PHE A 33 14.31 -19.15 -24.86
N TRP A 34 15.30 -18.77 -25.68
CA TRP A 34 15.13 -18.72 -27.12
C TRP A 34 16.32 -19.29 -27.88
N ARG A 35 16.08 -20.01 -28.98
CA ARG A 35 17.13 -20.54 -29.85
C ARG A 35 17.07 -19.84 -31.21
N PRO A 36 18.06 -19.01 -31.57
CA PRO A 36 18.12 -18.37 -32.89
C PRO A 36 18.04 -19.39 -34.03
N ALA A 37 17.45 -18.99 -35.14
CA ALA A 37 17.32 -19.81 -36.35
C ALA A 37 18.67 -20.38 -36.83
N VAL A 38 19.77 -19.63 -36.69
CA VAL A 38 21.12 -20.13 -36.90
C VAL A 38 22.03 -19.75 -35.74
N MET A 39 22.56 -20.77 -35.06
CA MET A 39 23.57 -20.60 -34.00
C MET A 39 24.85 -21.40 -34.36
N LYS A 40 25.94 -20.69 -34.65
CA LYS A 40 27.30 -21.23 -34.81
C LYS A 40 28.26 -20.49 -33.88
N PRO A 41 29.39 -21.09 -33.46
CA PRO A 41 30.40 -20.39 -32.67
C PRO A 41 30.82 -19.07 -33.35
N GLY A 42 30.63 -17.94 -32.66
CA GLY A 42 30.93 -16.60 -33.20
C GLY A 42 29.93 -16.04 -34.23
N TYR A 43 28.85 -16.75 -34.56
CA TYR A 43 27.92 -16.34 -35.61
C TYR A 43 26.47 -16.73 -35.29
N SER A 44 25.64 -15.71 -35.07
CA SER A 44 24.18 -15.86 -34.93
C SER A 44 23.48 -15.15 -36.08
N ARG A 45 22.48 -15.80 -36.67
CA ARG A 45 21.50 -15.14 -37.55
C ARG A 45 20.12 -15.34 -36.97
N PHE A 46 19.34 -14.28 -37.05
CA PHE A 46 18.00 -14.22 -36.49
C PHE A 46 16.99 -14.14 -37.63
N ASP A 47 15.88 -14.85 -37.54
CA ASP A 47 14.77 -14.76 -38.48
C ASP A 47 13.66 -13.82 -37.95
N GLU A 48 12.50 -13.85 -38.60
CA GLU A 48 11.37 -13.00 -38.24
C GLU A 48 10.75 -13.41 -36.90
N GLY A 49 10.65 -14.71 -36.63
CA GLY A 49 10.16 -15.24 -35.35
C GLY A 49 11.08 -14.82 -34.20
N ASP A 50 12.39 -14.88 -34.42
CA ASP A 50 13.39 -14.41 -33.46
C ASP A 50 13.20 -12.92 -33.12
N LEU A 51 12.93 -12.07 -34.11
CA LEU A 51 12.67 -10.64 -33.90
C LEU A 51 11.37 -10.40 -33.13
N LEU A 52 10.29 -11.12 -33.46
CA LEU A 52 9.01 -11.01 -32.77
C LEU A 52 9.14 -11.41 -31.29
N ALA A 53 9.85 -12.51 -31.00
CA ALA A 53 10.10 -12.94 -29.63
C ALA A 53 10.88 -11.89 -28.82
N PHE A 54 11.95 -11.33 -29.40
CA PHE A 54 12.72 -10.27 -28.73
C PHE A 54 11.96 -8.97 -28.57
N TYR A 55 11.13 -8.61 -29.54
CA TYR A 55 10.21 -7.48 -29.40
C TYR A 55 9.26 -7.68 -28.22
N LEU A 56 8.65 -8.88 -28.10
CA LEU A 56 7.74 -9.21 -26.99
C LEU A 56 8.46 -9.18 -25.64
N VAL A 57 9.65 -9.78 -25.55
CA VAL A 57 10.50 -9.71 -24.34
C VAL A 57 10.75 -8.25 -23.95
N ARG A 58 11.09 -7.39 -24.92
CA ARG A 58 11.29 -5.96 -24.67
C ARG A 58 10.01 -5.28 -24.16
N GLN A 59 8.85 -5.57 -24.74
CA GLN A 59 7.60 -4.96 -24.28
C GLN A 59 7.24 -5.41 -22.86
N LEU A 60 7.37 -6.71 -22.56
CA LEU A 60 7.05 -7.26 -21.24
C LEU A 60 8.00 -6.72 -20.16
N THR A 61 9.31 -6.67 -20.44
CA THR A 61 10.27 -6.04 -19.50
C THR A 61 9.97 -4.56 -19.26
N LYS A 62 9.57 -3.81 -20.28
CA LYS A 62 9.19 -2.39 -20.15
C LYS A 62 8.00 -2.16 -19.23
N VAL A 63 7.05 -3.09 -19.19
CA VAL A 63 5.87 -3.03 -18.30
C VAL A 63 6.09 -3.75 -16.97
N GLY A 64 7.35 -4.06 -16.64
CA GLY A 64 7.75 -4.49 -15.31
C GLY A 64 7.80 -6.00 -15.09
N PHE A 65 7.78 -6.82 -16.15
CA PHE A 65 8.14 -8.24 -16.01
C PHE A 65 9.65 -8.40 -15.86
N THR A 66 10.07 -9.24 -14.94
CA THR A 66 11.48 -9.61 -14.80
C THR A 66 11.89 -10.58 -15.91
N PRO A 67 13.18 -10.65 -16.28
CA PRO A 67 13.63 -11.55 -17.33
C PRO A 67 13.29 -13.04 -17.07
N ALA A 68 13.22 -13.46 -15.80
CA ALA A 68 12.82 -14.80 -15.40
C ALA A 68 11.32 -15.09 -15.63
N GLU A 69 10.46 -14.07 -15.55
CA GLU A 69 9.01 -14.22 -15.75
C GLU A 69 8.62 -14.17 -17.23
N VAL A 70 9.40 -13.47 -18.06
CA VAL A 70 9.08 -13.27 -19.48
C VAL A 70 9.04 -14.60 -20.24
N GLY A 71 9.93 -15.54 -19.91
CA GLY A 71 10.02 -16.82 -20.63
C GLY A 71 8.73 -17.63 -20.58
N PRO A 72 8.25 -18.00 -19.38
CA PRO A 72 6.95 -18.68 -19.22
C PRO A 72 5.80 -17.90 -19.86
N VAL A 73 5.72 -16.58 -19.62
CA VAL A 73 4.64 -15.72 -20.11
C VAL A 73 4.57 -15.68 -21.64
N VAL A 74 5.70 -15.65 -22.34
CA VAL A 74 5.72 -15.66 -23.83
C VAL A 74 5.39 -17.05 -24.38
N LEU A 75 5.74 -18.14 -23.69
CA LEU A 75 5.35 -19.49 -24.11
C LEU A 75 3.83 -19.71 -23.93
N GLU A 76 3.27 -19.22 -22.83
CA GLU A 76 1.84 -19.25 -22.53
C GLU A 76 1.00 -18.46 -23.56
N MET A 77 1.58 -17.49 -24.28
CA MET A 77 0.88 -16.77 -25.36
C MET A 77 0.42 -17.67 -26.52
N ALA A 78 1.10 -18.79 -26.73
CA ALA A 78 0.76 -19.76 -27.77
C ALA A 78 -0.29 -20.79 -27.29
N GLU A 79 -0.55 -20.83 -25.99
CA GLU A 79 -1.55 -21.70 -25.39
C GLU A 79 -2.95 -21.10 -25.62
N LYS A 80 -3.97 -21.96 -25.69
CA LYS A 80 -5.35 -21.53 -26.00
C LYS A 80 -6.10 -20.99 -24.77
N ASP A 81 -5.46 -20.99 -23.60
CA ASP A 81 -6.08 -20.59 -22.35
C ASP A 81 -5.78 -19.14 -21.99
N ASP A 82 -6.45 -18.65 -20.94
CA ASP A 82 -6.34 -17.26 -20.50
C ASP A 82 -5.10 -17.00 -19.63
N THR A 83 -4.11 -17.91 -19.58
CA THR A 83 -2.98 -17.82 -18.65
C THR A 83 -2.16 -16.55 -18.87
N PHE A 84 -1.87 -16.21 -20.13
CA PHE A 84 -1.21 -14.96 -20.49
C PHE A 84 -2.01 -13.72 -20.04
N VAL A 85 -3.33 -13.72 -20.26
CA VAL A 85 -4.22 -12.63 -19.86
C VAL A 85 -4.24 -12.47 -18.33
N CYS A 86 -4.27 -13.58 -17.59
CA CYS A 86 -4.18 -13.61 -16.14
C CYS A 86 -2.84 -13.05 -15.64
N ALA A 87 -1.71 -13.39 -16.28
CA ALA A 87 -0.41 -12.84 -15.94
C ALA A 87 -0.34 -11.32 -16.12
N LEU A 88 -0.91 -10.79 -17.22
CA LEU A 88 -1.01 -9.35 -17.46
C LEU A 88 -1.90 -8.65 -16.43
N ARG A 89 -3.08 -9.21 -16.11
CA ARG A 89 -3.98 -8.67 -15.08
C ARG A 89 -3.31 -8.64 -13.70
N LYS A 90 -2.60 -9.71 -13.34
CA LYS A 90 -1.83 -9.77 -12.10
C LYS A 90 -0.75 -8.68 -12.04
N ARG A 91 0.00 -8.47 -13.14
CA ARG A 91 1.00 -7.40 -13.23
C ARG A 91 0.36 -6.01 -13.08
N ALA A 92 -0.75 -5.78 -13.78
CA ALA A 92 -1.48 -4.51 -13.68
C ALA A 92 -1.94 -4.24 -12.24
N HIS A 93 -2.46 -5.25 -11.54
CA HIS A 93 -2.85 -5.12 -10.14
C HIS A 93 -1.67 -4.75 -9.22
N ILE A 94 -0.50 -5.39 -9.40
CA ILE A 94 0.73 -5.04 -8.67
C ILE A 94 1.10 -3.57 -8.90
N LEU A 95 1.09 -3.11 -10.15
CA LEU A 95 1.43 -1.72 -10.49
C LEU A 95 0.42 -0.72 -9.92
N VAL A 96 -0.87 -1.05 -9.92
CA VAL A 96 -1.91 -0.22 -9.29
C VAL A 96 -1.69 -0.10 -7.78
N ASN A 97 -1.34 -1.20 -7.11
CA ASN A 97 -1.03 -1.16 -5.68
C ASN A 97 0.22 -0.32 -5.39
N GLN A 98 1.29 -0.50 -6.16
CA GLN A 98 2.51 0.31 -6.04
C GLN A 98 2.23 1.80 -6.27
N ARG A 99 1.39 2.13 -7.26
CA ARG A 99 0.95 3.51 -7.49
C ARG A 99 0.22 4.06 -6.27
N SER A 100 -0.72 3.30 -5.71
CA SER A 100 -1.46 3.70 -4.51
C SER A 100 -0.54 3.94 -3.31
N GLU A 101 0.50 3.13 -3.14
CA GLU A 101 1.50 3.31 -2.07
C GLU A 101 2.31 4.60 -2.27
N ILE A 102 2.74 4.87 -3.51
CA ILE A 102 3.48 6.11 -3.84
C ILE A 102 2.58 7.34 -3.65
N ASP A 103 1.33 7.28 -4.13
CA ASP A 103 0.37 8.38 -3.96
C ASP A 103 0.15 8.68 -2.46
N ALA A 104 0.05 7.63 -1.62
CA ALA A 104 -0.05 7.80 -0.17
C ALA A 104 1.22 8.43 0.46
N GLN A 105 2.41 8.06 -0.01
CA GLN A 105 3.67 8.67 0.43
C GLN A 105 3.76 10.15 0.05
N VAL A 106 3.32 10.51 -1.15
CA VAL A 106 3.29 11.91 -1.61
C VAL A 106 2.35 12.73 -0.72
N THR A 107 1.13 12.25 -0.47
CA THR A 107 0.19 12.95 0.41
C THR A 107 0.73 13.11 1.84
N ALA A 108 1.44 12.12 2.39
CA ALA A 108 2.06 12.25 3.70
C ALA A 108 3.17 13.33 3.70
N LEU A 109 4.00 13.39 2.65
CA LEU A 109 5.01 14.43 2.50
C LEU A 109 4.41 15.84 2.42
N GLU A 110 3.32 16.00 1.66
CA GLU A 110 2.59 17.27 1.57
C GLU A 110 2.06 17.72 2.94
N ARG A 111 1.51 16.78 3.74
CA ARG A 111 1.07 17.09 5.12
C ARG A 111 2.23 17.49 6.03
N PHE A 112 3.38 16.81 5.91
CA PHE A 112 4.57 17.16 6.69
C PHE A 112 5.11 18.55 6.32
N GLU A 113 5.13 18.87 5.03
CA GLU A 113 5.55 20.19 4.55
C GLU A 113 4.63 21.29 5.06
N GLU A 114 3.30 21.09 4.96
CA GLU A 114 2.30 22.04 5.45
C GLU A 114 2.43 22.26 6.96
N ALA A 115 2.49 21.17 7.75
CA ALA A 115 2.65 21.25 9.19
C ALA A 115 3.95 21.96 9.60
N ALA A 116 5.04 21.72 8.89
CA ALA A 116 6.34 22.34 9.16
C ALA A 116 6.39 23.83 8.76
N SER A 117 5.67 24.21 7.71
CA SER A 117 5.66 25.57 7.15
C SER A 117 4.70 26.49 7.89
N SER A 118 3.55 25.97 8.32
CA SER A 118 2.50 26.72 9.02
C SER A 118 2.73 26.85 10.53
N SER A 119 3.83 26.30 11.05
CA SER A 119 4.16 26.29 12.48
C SER A 119 5.54 26.88 12.77
N VAL A 120 5.69 27.51 13.94
CA VAL A 120 7.01 27.90 14.45
C VAL A 120 7.86 26.66 14.75
N PRO A 121 9.21 26.73 14.67
CA PRO A 121 10.08 25.56 14.81
C PRO A 121 9.83 24.68 16.04
N GLU A 122 9.49 25.30 17.17
CA GLU A 122 9.21 24.62 18.44
C GLU A 122 7.89 23.81 18.42
N GLU A 123 6.95 24.17 17.54
CA GLU A 123 5.63 23.56 17.43
C GLU A 123 5.53 22.52 16.31
N ARG A 124 6.55 22.40 15.45
CA ARG A 124 6.50 21.53 14.26
C ARG A 124 6.22 20.07 14.60
N LEU A 125 6.80 19.56 15.69
CA LEU A 125 6.58 18.18 16.11
C LEU A 125 5.10 17.93 16.45
N TYR A 126 4.49 18.85 17.21
CA TYR A 126 3.08 18.74 17.59
C TYR A 126 2.15 18.97 16.40
N ALA A 127 2.51 19.87 15.48
CA ALA A 127 1.76 20.09 14.25
C ALA A 127 1.76 18.84 13.35
N VAL A 128 2.92 18.22 13.15
CA VAL A 128 3.05 16.96 12.40
C VAL A 128 2.26 15.84 13.09
N MET A 129 2.40 15.70 14.41
CA MET A 129 1.66 14.71 15.18
C MET A 129 0.14 14.90 15.07
N THR A 130 -0.34 16.14 15.16
CA THR A 130 -1.77 16.47 14.99
C THR A 130 -2.26 16.12 13.59
N GLY A 131 -1.49 16.47 12.56
CA GLY A 131 -1.84 16.16 11.17
C GLY A 131 -1.93 14.66 10.90
N GLU A 132 -0.97 13.88 11.39
CA GLU A 132 -1.00 12.43 11.18
C GLU A 132 -2.07 11.71 12.01
N LEU A 133 -2.30 12.13 13.26
CA LEU A 133 -3.40 11.57 14.05
C LEU A 133 -4.76 11.89 13.41
N ALA A 134 -4.95 13.10 12.87
CA ALA A 134 -6.16 13.45 12.14
C ALA A 134 -6.32 12.62 10.85
N ALA A 135 -5.24 12.42 10.09
CA ALA A 135 -5.26 11.61 8.89
C ALA A 135 -5.52 10.11 9.18
N SER A 136 -4.97 9.60 10.28
CA SER A 136 -5.25 8.24 10.76
C SER A 136 -6.71 8.09 11.20
N ALA A 137 -7.24 9.07 11.95
CA ALA A 137 -8.64 9.11 12.34
C ALA A 137 -9.57 9.09 11.11
N GLU A 138 -9.25 9.88 10.08
CA GLU A 138 -10.00 9.92 8.83
C GLU A 138 -9.98 8.57 8.11
N ARG A 139 -8.80 7.94 7.95
CA ARG A 139 -8.67 6.60 7.34
C ARG A 139 -9.49 5.56 8.10
N ALA A 140 -9.40 5.57 9.43
CA ALA A 140 -10.10 4.62 10.28
C ALA A 140 -11.63 4.76 10.16
N VAL A 141 -12.15 6.00 10.15
CA VAL A 141 -13.58 6.28 9.95
C VAL A 141 -14.02 5.90 8.54
N ASN A 142 -13.26 6.26 7.50
CA ASN A 142 -13.60 5.92 6.12
C ASN A 142 -13.66 4.39 5.90
N ALA A 143 -12.70 3.65 6.46
CA ALA A 143 -12.69 2.20 6.38
C ALA A 143 -13.88 1.57 7.13
N ALA A 144 -14.21 2.08 8.32
CA ALA A 144 -15.37 1.61 9.08
C ALA A 144 -16.70 1.96 8.41
N ALA A 145 -16.81 3.15 7.81
CA ALA A 145 -18.01 3.59 7.10
C ALA A 145 -18.24 2.76 5.83
N LEU A 146 -17.17 2.43 5.10
CA LEU A 146 -17.24 1.56 3.93
C LEU A 146 -17.71 0.15 4.31
N GLU A 147 -17.17 -0.41 5.39
CA GLU A 147 -17.55 -1.73 5.90
C GLU A 147 -19.03 -1.77 6.31
N LEU A 148 -19.49 -0.77 7.07
CA LEU A 148 -20.86 -0.69 7.56
C LEU A 148 -21.86 -0.15 6.53
N ARG A 149 -21.39 0.33 5.36
CA ARG A 149 -22.17 1.11 4.40
C ARG A 149 -22.92 2.26 5.09
N ALA A 150 -22.23 2.94 6.01
CA ALA A 150 -22.80 3.99 6.82
C ALA A 150 -23.15 5.24 5.97
N PRO A 151 -24.24 5.97 6.31
CA PRO A 151 -24.57 7.21 5.64
C PRO A 151 -23.52 8.30 5.91
N ASP A 152 -23.42 9.27 5.00
CA ASP A 152 -22.45 10.37 5.10
C ASP A 152 -22.58 11.15 6.42
N SER A 153 -23.80 11.34 6.94
CA SER A 153 -24.02 12.04 8.21
C SER A 153 -23.39 11.33 9.41
N ALA A 154 -23.49 9.99 9.46
CA ALA A 154 -22.86 9.18 10.51
C ALA A 154 -21.34 9.21 10.38
N ARG A 155 -20.83 9.17 9.15
CA ARG A 155 -19.39 9.28 8.86
C ARG A 155 -18.84 10.63 9.32
N GLU A 156 -19.51 11.74 8.99
CA GLU A 156 -19.09 13.09 9.39
C GLU A 156 -19.10 13.24 10.92
N TRP A 157 -20.12 12.70 11.59
CA TRP A 157 -20.19 12.69 13.05
C TRP A 157 -19.03 11.90 13.68
N ALA A 158 -18.79 10.67 13.23
CA ALA A 158 -17.71 9.82 13.73
C ALA A 158 -16.33 10.44 13.44
N HIS A 159 -16.16 11.03 12.26
CA HIS A 159 -14.96 11.77 11.87
C HIS A 159 -14.70 12.95 12.82
N SER A 160 -15.71 13.79 13.06
CA SER A 160 -15.58 14.94 13.97
C SER A 160 -15.18 14.51 15.39
N ARG A 161 -15.76 13.39 15.89
CA ARG A 161 -15.44 12.84 17.22
C ARG A 161 -14.02 12.32 17.30
N LEU A 162 -13.59 11.50 16.34
CA LEU A 162 -12.28 10.87 16.39
C LEU A 162 -11.14 11.87 16.14
N VAL A 163 -11.33 12.83 15.23
CA VAL A 163 -10.38 13.93 15.01
C VAL A 163 -10.32 14.85 16.24
N GLY A 164 -11.45 15.08 16.91
CA GLY A 164 -11.48 15.79 18.20
C GLY A 164 -10.63 15.09 19.25
N ALA A 165 -10.83 13.77 19.45
CA ALA A 165 -10.04 12.97 20.38
C ALA A 165 -8.54 12.96 20.03
N ALA A 166 -8.20 12.85 18.74
CA ALA A 166 -6.82 12.96 18.26
C ALA A 166 -6.16 14.30 18.63
N ARG A 167 -6.90 15.42 18.54
CA ARG A 167 -6.41 16.74 18.95
C ARG A 167 -6.24 16.83 20.46
N ASP A 168 -7.19 16.28 21.22
CA ASP A 168 -7.12 16.26 22.69
C ASP A 168 -5.91 15.47 23.17
N LEU A 169 -5.54 14.36 22.52
CA LEU A 169 -4.29 13.63 22.82
C LEU A 169 -3.07 14.54 22.73
N VAL A 170 -2.95 15.33 21.65
CA VAL A 170 -1.82 16.25 21.48
C VAL A 170 -1.85 17.35 22.55
N ALA A 171 -3.02 17.89 22.87
CA ALA A 171 -3.16 18.92 23.92
C ALA A 171 -2.75 18.39 25.31
N VAL A 172 -3.07 17.13 25.63
CA VAL A 172 -2.62 16.46 26.86
C VAL A 172 -1.12 16.28 26.87
N ILE A 173 -0.52 15.85 25.76
CA ILE A 173 0.94 15.69 25.63
C ILE A 173 1.66 17.04 25.81
N ARG A 174 1.06 18.14 25.34
CA ARG A 174 1.57 19.51 25.52
C ARG A 174 1.35 20.06 26.93
N GLY A 175 0.56 19.37 27.77
CA GLY A 175 0.20 19.83 29.11
C GLY A 175 -0.81 20.98 29.12
N GLU A 176 -1.53 21.20 28.02
CA GLU A 176 -2.49 22.31 27.86
C GLU A 176 -3.85 21.99 28.51
N VAL A 177 -4.19 20.71 28.60
CA VAL A 177 -5.44 20.22 29.16
C VAL A 177 -5.14 19.12 30.16
N VAL A 178 -5.95 19.03 31.22
CA VAL A 178 -5.91 17.89 32.15
C VAL A 178 -6.34 16.65 31.36
N GLY A 179 -5.44 15.69 31.25
CA GLY A 179 -5.72 14.44 30.55
C GLY A 179 -6.90 13.69 31.17
N VAL A 180 -7.70 13.09 30.29
CA VAL A 180 -8.69 12.08 30.68
C VAL A 180 -7.92 10.89 31.24
N SER A 181 -8.37 10.32 32.35
CA SER A 181 -7.73 9.12 32.90
C SER A 181 -7.93 7.92 31.97
N LEU A 182 -7.03 6.94 32.05
CA LEU A 182 -7.15 5.71 31.26
C LEU A 182 -8.50 4.99 31.51
N ASP A 183 -8.94 4.97 32.77
CA ASP A 183 -10.21 4.32 33.15
C ASP A 183 -11.42 5.08 32.60
N GLU A 184 -11.38 6.42 32.52
CA GLU A 184 -12.42 7.23 31.88
C GLU A 184 -12.44 7.02 30.35
N ALA A 185 -11.27 6.90 29.72
CA ALA A 185 -11.18 6.58 28.29
C ALA A 185 -11.77 5.19 27.99
N GLU A 186 -11.47 4.18 28.81
CA GLU A 186 -12.09 2.85 28.71
C GLU A 186 -13.59 2.88 28.96
N ALA A 187 -14.05 3.64 29.96
CA ALA A 187 -15.46 3.83 30.23
C ALA A 187 -16.18 4.51 29.06
N TYR A 188 -15.54 5.46 28.38
CA TYR A 188 -16.08 6.09 27.18
C TYR A 188 -16.23 5.10 26.02
N LEU A 189 -15.25 4.22 25.81
CA LEU A 189 -15.35 3.13 24.82
C LEU A 189 -16.50 2.17 25.15
N ALA A 190 -16.70 1.85 26.42
CA ALA A 190 -17.80 1.00 26.87
C ALA A 190 -19.17 1.70 26.75
N ALA A 191 -19.25 2.97 27.14
CA ALA A 191 -20.49 3.76 27.14
C ALA A 191 -20.96 4.12 25.73
N GLY A 192 -20.03 4.32 24.80
CA GLY A 192 -20.31 4.54 23.39
C GLY A 192 -20.99 3.37 22.68
N CYS A 193 -21.18 2.22 23.34
CA CYS A 193 -21.97 1.08 22.85
C CYS A 193 -23.30 0.90 23.60
N ALA A 194 -23.49 1.60 24.72
CA ALA A 194 -24.66 1.48 25.60
C ALA A 194 -25.64 2.66 25.47
N ALA A 195 -25.25 3.73 24.77
CA ALA A 195 -26.07 4.92 24.65
C ALA A 195 -27.13 4.73 23.56
N GLU A 196 -28.40 4.93 23.92
CA GLU A 196 -29.52 4.94 22.97
C GLU A 196 -29.38 6.09 21.95
N GLY A 197 -28.71 5.79 20.84
CA GLY A 197 -28.68 6.55 19.60
C GLY A 197 -28.92 5.59 18.43
N ALA A 198 -29.19 6.10 17.24
CA ALA A 198 -29.41 5.24 16.07
C ALA A 198 -28.21 4.28 15.92
N PRO A 199 -28.41 2.95 15.95
CA PRO A 199 -27.35 1.95 16.12
C PRO A 199 -26.17 2.06 15.14
N CYS A 200 -26.28 2.84 14.06
CA CYS A 200 -25.22 3.03 13.07
C CYS A 200 -24.07 3.98 13.48
N GLU A 201 -24.31 5.03 14.28
CA GLU A 201 -23.28 6.06 14.53
C GLU A 201 -22.26 5.60 15.58
N GLN A 202 -22.76 5.00 16.65
CA GLN A 202 -21.96 4.48 17.76
C GLN A 202 -21.14 3.26 17.34
N ASP A 203 -21.75 2.32 16.63
CA ASP A 203 -21.05 1.17 16.05
C ASP A 203 -19.95 1.60 15.07
N LEU A 204 -20.21 2.64 14.27
CA LEU A 204 -19.23 3.22 13.36
C LEU A 204 -18.05 3.81 14.12
N LEU A 205 -18.31 4.62 15.15
CA LEU A 205 -17.25 5.21 15.97
C LEU A 205 -16.44 4.14 16.70
N ALA A 206 -17.09 3.13 17.29
CA ALA A 206 -16.39 2.04 17.96
C ALA A 206 -15.45 1.28 17.00
N ARG A 207 -15.91 0.96 15.78
CA ARG A 207 -15.08 0.33 14.74
C ARG A 207 -13.96 1.25 14.25
N ALA A 208 -14.23 2.54 14.10
CA ALA A 208 -13.21 3.51 13.73
C ALA A 208 -12.14 3.63 14.82
N VAL A 209 -12.52 3.67 16.10
CA VAL A 209 -11.57 3.70 17.22
C VAL A 209 -10.76 2.41 17.28
N ALA A 210 -11.37 1.24 17.09
CA ALA A 210 -10.64 -0.03 17.05
C ALA A 210 -9.60 -0.08 15.91
N ARG A 211 -9.93 0.48 14.74
CA ARG A 211 -9.00 0.62 13.62
C ARG A 211 -7.88 1.61 13.92
N PHE A 212 -8.22 2.79 14.42
CA PHE A 212 -7.27 3.81 14.84
C PHE A 212 -6.27 3.25 15.86
N LEU A 213 -6.76 2.54 16.89
CA LEU A 213 -5.89 1.91 17.90
C LEU A 213 -5.18 0.64 17.41
N SER A 214 -5.45 0.18 16.19
CA SER A 214 -4.71 -0.91 15.55
C SER A 214 -3.57 -0.41 14.67
N GLU A 215 -3.54 0.89 14.34
CA GLU A 215 -2.45 1.52 13.59
C GLU A 215 -1.26 1.80 14.53
N ALA A 216 -0.10 1.21 14.24
CA ALA A 216 1.08 1.27 15.10
C ALA A 216 1.61 2.70 15.29
N GLU A 217 1.39 3.58 14.31
CA GLU A 217 1.76 4.99 14.34
C GLU A 217 1.05 5.80 15.43
N ASN A 218 -0.12 5.34 15.88
CA ASN A 218 -0.88 5.99 16.96
C ASN A 218 -0.41 5.56 18.36
N GLY A 219 0.46 4.56 18.46
CA GLY A 219 0.89 4.02 19.74
C GLY A 219 1.67 5.03 20.58
N VAL A 220 2.62 5.76 19.98
CA VAL A 220 3.44 6.74 20.71
C VAL A 220 2.59 7.87 21.30
N PRO A 221 1.71 8.55 20.54
CA PRO A 221 0.86 9.58 21.11
C PRO A 221 -0.06 9.07 22.24
N VAL A 222 -0.63 7.87 22.10
CA VAL A 222 -1.48 7.28 23.14
C VAL A 222 -0.68 7.00 24.42
N GLU A 223 0.51 6.40 24.30
CA GLU A 223 1.40 6.12 25.43
C GLU A 223 1.88 7.40 26.14
N LEU A 224 2.12 8.48 25.39
CA LEU A 224 2.50 9.78 25.97
C LEU A 224 1.33 10.45 26.70
N ALA A 225 0.10 10.31 26.19
CA ALA A 225 -1.09 10.92 26.80
C ALA A 225 -1.57 10.17 28.05
N PHE A 226 -1.55 8.83 28.05
CA PHE A 226 -2.15 8.01 29.12
C PHE A 226 -1.13 7.20 29.93
N GLY A 227 0.14 7.21 29.54
CA GLY A 227 1.20 6.47 30.23
C GLY A 227 1.42 5.05 29.71
N ARG A 228 2.40 4.36 30.32
CA ARG A 228 2.97 3.11 29.83
C ARG A 228 1.94 1.96 29.78
N GLY A 229 1.81 1.33 28.62
CA GLY A 229 0.94 0.17 28.38
C GLY A 229 -0.49 0.53 28.03
N SER A 230 -0.82 1.83 27.97
CA SER A 230 -2.16 2.32 27.63
C SER A 230 -2.58 1.94 26.22
N PHE A 231 -1.67 1.94 25.24
CA PHE A 231 -2.02 1.68 23.85
C PHE A 231 -2.53 0.26 23.64
N VAL A 232 -1.82 -0.73 24.20
CA VAL A 232 -2.23 -2.13 24.12
C VAL A 232 -3.55 -2.36 24.84
N ARG A 233 -3.74 -1.74 26.01
CA ARG A 233 -4.95 -1.91 26.83
C ARG A 233 -6.17 -1.27 26.16
N LEU A 234 -6.06 -0.05 25.65
CA LEU A 234 -7.12 0.62 24.90
C LEU A 234 -7.45 -0.11 23.60
N ARG A 235 -6.44 -0.62 22.89
CA ARG A 235 -6.66 -1.45 21.70
C ARG A 235 -7.47 -2.71 22.03
N GLN A 236 -7.13 -3.41 23.11
CA GLN A 236 -7.88 -4.60 23.55
C GLN A 236 -9.32 -4.25 23.94
N ALA A 237 -9.52 -3.15 24.67
CA ALA A 237 -10.85 -2.66 25.00
C ALA A 237 -11.66 -2.36 23.73
N ALA A 238 -11.12 -1.57 22.80
CA ALA A 238 -11.80 -1.21 21.57
C ALA A 238 -12.16 -2.44 20.69
N LEU A 239 -11.27 -3.43 20.59
CA LEU A 239 -11.52 -4.66 19.85
C LEU A 239 -12.60 -5.54 20.49
N ALA A 240 -12.73 -5.52 21.82
CA ALA A 240 -13.79 -6.25 22.52
C ALA A 240 -15.18 -5.69 22.22
N TYR A 241 -15.28 -4.40 21.94
CA TYR A 241 -16.54 -3.70 21.68
C TYR A 241 -16.93 -3.61 20.20
N ALA A 242 -15.97 -3.74 19.29
CA ALA A 242 -16.20 -3.75 17.85
C ALA A 242 -15.73 -5.08 17.22
N PRO A 243 -16.42 -6.22 17.50
CA PRO A 243 -16.04 -7.50 16.91
C PRO A 243 -16.13 -7.42 15.38
N ALA A 244 -15.15 -8.06 14.72
CA ALA A 244 -15.13 -8.17 13.27
C ALA A 244 -16.47 -8.77 12.79
N PRO A 245 -17.00 -8.32 11.64
CA PRO A 245 -18.21 -8.93 11.09
C PRO A 245 -17.92 -10.41 10.82
N GLU A 246 -18.81 -11.30 11.25
CA GLU A 246 -18.77 -12.69 10.86
C GLU A 246 -18.77 -12.75 9.32
N GLN A 247 -17.74 -13.40 8.76
CA GLN A 247 -17.55 -13.55 7.31
C GLN A 247 -18.55 -14.54 6.70
#